data_AF-A0AB38FVB0-F1
#
_entry.id   AF-A0AB38FVB0-F1
#
_cell.length_a   1.000
_cell.length_b   1.000
_cell.length_c   1.000
_cell.angle_alpha   90.00
_cell.angle_beta   90.00
_cell.angle_gamma   90.00
#
_symmetry.space_group_name_H-M   'P 1'
#
loop_
_entity.id
_entity.type
_entity.pdbx_description
1 polymer ?
#
loop_
_entity_poly.entity_id
_entity_poly.type
_entity_poly.pdbx_seq_one_letter_code
_entity_poly.pdbx_strand_id
1 'polypeptide(L)' 'MDEVDLASLAQQSKLAHLLKGRTRASLPFTGLCHNCSEPLDNVHFCDADCRDDYEKRLQSHLRR' A
#
# COMPACT_ATOMS: atom_id res chain seq x y z
N MET A 1 -23.44 -6.95 -28.46
CA MET A 1 -22.33 -7.18 -27.54
C MET A 1 -21.48 -8.28 -28.13
N ASP A 2 -20.29 -7.92 -28.57
CA ASP A 2 -19.31 -8.87 -29.08
C ASP A 2 -18.36 -9.32 -27.95
N GLU A 3 -17.38 -10.13 -28.32
CA GLU A 3 -16.36 -10.62 -27.39
C GLU A 3 -15.53 -9.49 -26.75
N VAL A 4 -15.35 -8.38 -27.47
CA VAL A 4 -14.57 -7.22 -27.02
C VAL A 4 -15.35 -6.43 -25.97
N ASP A 5 -16.66 -6.27 -26.17
CA ASP A 5 -17.56 -5.66 -25.21
C ASP A 5 -17.56 -6.44 -23.88
N LEU A 6 -17.65 -7.78 -23.96
CA LEU A 6 -17.66 -8.66 -22.78
C LEU A 6 -16.32 -8.63 -22.04
N ALA A 7 -15.20 -8.67 -22.76
CA ALA A 7 -13.86 -8.57 -22.17
C ALA A 7 -13.68 -7.23 -21.45
N SER A 8 -14.12 -6.13 -22.06
CA SER A 8 -14.03 -4.79 -21.49
C SER A 8 -14.83 -4.67 -20.18
N LEU A 9 -16.06 -5.20 -20.15
CA LEU A 9 -16.88 -5.22 -18.93
C LEU A 9 -16.26 -6.06 -17.82
N ALA A 10 -15.71 -7.23 -18.16
CA ALA A 10 -15.02 -8.08 -17.20
C ALA A 10 -13.80 -7.38 -16.60
N GLN A 11 -13.02 -6.67 -17.43
CA GLN A 11 -11.88 -5.87 -16.96
C GLN A 11 -12.33 -4.72 -16.05
N GLN A 12 -13.35 -3.96 -16.43
CA GLN A 12 -13.88 -2.86 -15.61
C GLN A 12 -14.39 -3.36 -14.26
N SER A 13 -15.15 -4.46 -14.25
CA SER A 13 -15.63 -5.10 -13.02
C SER A 13 -14.45 -5.52 -12.12
N LYS A 14 -13.45 -6.20 -12.69
CA LYS A 14 -12.26 -6.63 -11.96
C LYS A 14 -11.50 -5.45 -11.33
N LEU A 15 -11.30 -4.37 -12.07
CA LEU A 15 -10.64 -3.17 -11.56
C LEU A 15 -11.45 -2.53 -10.44
N ALA A 16 -12.77 -2.40 -10.60
CA ALA A 16 -13.65 -1.84 -9.56
C ALA A 16 -13.61 -2.67 -8.26
N HIS A 17 -13.58 -4.00 -8.37
CA HIS A 17 -13.44 -4.89 -7.21
C HIS A 17 -12.09 -4.69 -6.50
N LEU A 18 -10.98 -4.63 -7.23
CA LEU A 18 -9.64 -4.41 -6.66
C LEU A 18 -9.53 -3.04 -5.97
N LEU A 19 -10.14 -2.00 -6.54
CA LEU A 19 -10.15 -0.67 -5.95
C LEU A 19 -10.99 -0.63 -4.66
N LYS A 20 -12.16 -1.27 -4.64
CA LYS A 20 -13.02 -1.35 -3.46
C LYS A 20 -12.38 -2.13 -2.31
N GLY A 21 -11.64 -3.20 -2.62
CA GLY A 21 -10.93 -4.00 -1.62
C GLY A 21 -9.64 -3.37 -1.08
N ARG A 22 -9.22 -2.21 -1.62
CA ARG A 22 -7.98 -1.55 -1.21
C ARG A 22 -8.17 -0.80 0.12
N THR A 23 -8.16 -1.52 1.23
CA THR A 23 -7.95 -0.92 2.55
C THR A 23 -6.47 -0.58 2.70
N ARG A 24 -6.10 0.68 2.44
CA ARG A 24 -4.81 1.20 2.92
C ARG A 24 -4.97 1.43 4.42
N ALA A 25 -4.52 0.47 5.23
CA ALA A 25 -4.30 0.75 6.64
C ALA A 25 -3.34 1.94 6.71
N SER A 26 -3.84 3.09 7.16
CA SER A 26 -3.00 4.27 7.36
C SER A 26 -2.10 3.95 8.54
N LEU A 27 -0.78 4.06 8.35
CA LEU A 27 0.14 3.99 9.49
C LEU A 27 -0.22 5.14 10.46
N PRO A 28 -0.34 4.88 11.77
CA PRO A 28 -0.56 5.94 12.73
C PRO A 28 0.70 6.83 12.83
N PHE A 29 0.49 8.12 13.12
CA PHE A 29 1.58 8.98 13.56
C PHE A 29 1.93 8.64 15.01
N THR A 30 3.13 8.14 15.22
CA THR A 30 3.63 7.71 16.53
C THR A 30 4.57 8.73 17.16
N GLY A 31 4.93 9.80 16.43
CA GLY A 31 6.01 10.71 16.81
C GLY A 31 7.41 10.11 16.66
N LEU A 32 7.51 8.91 16.06
CA LEU A 32 8.76 8.18 15.87
C LEU A 32 8.83 7.64 14.43
N CYS A 33 10.03 7.51 13.89
CA CYS A 33 10.27 6.79 12.65
C CYS A 33 9.82 5.34 12.79
N HIS A 34 8.97 4.86 11.88
CA HIS A 34 8.52 3.45 11.88
C HIS A 34 9.64 2.45 11.55
N ASN A 35 10.81 2.93 11.10
CA ASN A 35 11.97 2.09 10.80
C ASN A 35 13.05 2.11 11.90
N CYS A 36 13.61 3.28 12.19
CA CYS A 36 14.75 3.44 13.10
C CYS A 36 14.35 3.92 14.51
N SER A 37 13.07 4.25 14.73
CA SER A 37 12.56 4.81 16.00
C SER A 37 13.11 6.18 16.40
N GLU A 38 13.72 6.93 15.48
CA GLU A 38 14.13 8.32 15.75
C GLU A 38 12.91 9.22 16.00
N PRO A 39 13.00 10.22 16.91
CA PRO A 39 11.94 11.19 17.12
C PRO A 39 11.65 12.02 15.87
N LEU A 40 10.38 12.11 15.50
CA LEU A 40 9.92 12.84 14.31
C LEU A 40 8.66 13.64 14.60
N ASP A 41 8.51 14.75 13.89
CA ASP A 41 7.32 15.60 13.96
C ASP A 41 6.46 15.45 12.70
N ASN A 42 5.23 14.97 12.88
CA ASN A 42 4.20 14.84 11.84
C ASN A 42 4.59 14.06 10.56
N VAL A 43 5.62 13.21 10.61
CA VAL A 43 6.03 12.32 9.51
C VAL A 43 6.16 10.88 10.00
N HIS A 44 6.06 9.92 9.09
CA HIS A 44 6.17 8.48 9.41
C HIS A 44 7.62 7.96 9.37
N PHE A 45 8.50 8.60 8.60
CA PHE A 45 9.88 8.16 8.37
C PHE A 45 10.82 9.36 8.31
N CYS A 46 12.05 9.20 8.79
CA CYS A 46 13.05 10.26 8.80
C CYS A 46 13.61 10.54 7.38
N ASP A 47 13.66 9.53 6.53
CA ASP A 47 14.11 9.61 5.15
C ASP A 47 13.44 8.55 4.25
N ALA A 48 13.80 8.57 2.96
CA ALA A 48 13.31 7.64 1.97
C ALA A 48 13.80 6.21 2.22
N ASP A 49 15.05 6.04 2.68
CA ASP A 49 15.64 4.73 2.94
C ASP A 49 14.88 3.99 4.06
N CYS A 50 14.51 4.70 5.12
CA CYS A 50 13.71 4.18 6.22
C CYS A 50 12.32 3.75 5.79
N ARG A 51 11.65 4.53 4.93
CA ARG A 51 10.36 4.14 4.35
C ARG A 51 10.51 2.85 3.54
N ASP A 52 11.48 2.82 2.63
CA ASP A 52 11.63 1.73 1.68
C ASP A 52 12.02 0.43 2.40
N ASP A 53 12.87 0.49 3.43
CA ASP A 53 13.22 -0.68 4.25
C ASP A 53 12.06 -1.20 5.09
N TYR A 54 11.25 -0.31 5.65
CA TYR A 54 10.01 -0.70 6.33
C TYR A 54 9.04 -1.41 5.37
N GLU A 55 8.84 -0.87 4.17
CA GLU A 55 7.98 -1.46 3.14
C GLU A 55 8.48 -2.84 2.67
N LYS A 56 9.80 -3.00 2.48
CA LYS A 56 10.42 -4.29 2.12
C LYS A 56 10.16 -5.34 3.19
N ARG A 57 10.29 -5.00 4.49
CA ARG A 57 9.99 -5.94 5.58
C ARG A 57 8.54 -6.37 5.55
N LEU A 58 7.61 -5.43 5.40
CA LEU A 58 6.19 -5.73 5.32
C LEU A 58 5.86 -6.65 4.14
N GLN A 59 6.43 -6.37 2.95
CA GLN A 59 6.24 -7.21 1.76
C GLN A 59 6.87 -8.60 1.89
N SER A 60 8.00 -8.72 2.61
CA SER A 60 8.60 -10.02 2.91
C SER A 60 7.69 -10.90 3.77
N HIS A 61 6.89 -10.30 4.66
CA HIS A 61 5.92 -11.02 5.49
C HIS A 61 4.66 -11.43 4.72
N LEU A 62 4.31 -10.75 3.63
CA LEU A 62 3.14 -11.04 2.79
C LEU A 62 3.39 -12.16 1.75
N ARG A 63 4.65 -12.58 1.56
CA ARG A 63 5.05 -13.59 0.57
C ARG A 63 5.32 -14.98 1.17
N ARG A 64 4.91 -15.22 2.41
CA ARG A 64 4.97 -16.54 3.07
C ARG A 64 3.65 -17.28 2.99
#